data_AF-A0A969EK26-F1
#
_entry.id   AF-A0A969EK26-F1
#
_cell.length_a   1.000
_cell.length_b   1.000
_cell.length_c   1.000
_cell.angle_alpha   90.00
_cell.angle_beta   90.00
_cell.angle_gamma   90.00
#
_symmetry.space_group_name_H-M   'P 1'
#
loop_
_entity.id
_entity.type
_entity.pdbx_description
1 polymer ?
#
loop_
_entity_poly.entity_id
_entity_poly.type
_entity_poly.pdbx_seq_one_letter_code
_entity_poly.pdbx_strand_id
1 'polypeptide(L)'
;MTLILISTTSPKTFSDVMRFTRDVVPFALSIILIGMIWNEHYVFFLRYGLRGTRVIVLNLLLLFIVLFYVYPLKFLTTMLLLPVFYGITGNQEFLMELQGMIKGSDVSYLMMIYGFGAASIFLVMQAMYRYAYKHREALELNEIEKFDTQTSIRGNMLLASIPLLSALIALFMIDYKWAGVYSGFIYFLYTPVMFFFYSRREKNRKRLLAQGHKAIN
;
A
#
# COMPACT_ATOMS: atom_id res chain seq x y z
N MET A 1 5.09 -8.13 -14.64
CA MET A 1 6.26 -8.77 -13.98
C MET A 1 7.40 -9.02 -14.98
N THR A 2 7.17 -9.72 -16.09
CA THR A 2 8.22 -10.04 -17.10
C THR A 2 8.82 -8.83 -17.83
N LEU A 3 8.04 -7.78 -18.11
CA LEU A 3 8.53 -6.60 -18.85
C LEU A 3 9.62 -5.80 -18.12
N ILE A 4 9.69 -5.87 -16.79
CA ILE A 4 10.67 -5.08 -16.00
C ILE A 4 12.05 -5.76 -16.03
N LEU A 5 12.09 -7.10 -16.02
CA LEU A 5 13.32 -7.89 -16.03
C LEU A 5 14.05 -7.80 -17.39
N ILE A 6 13.31 -7.59 -18.49
CA ILE A 6 13.86 -7.60 -19.85
C ILE A 6 14.36 -6.20 -20.29
N SER A 7 13.94 -5.12 -19.62
CA SER A 7 14.31 -3.75 -20.01
C SER A 7 15.72 -3.32 -19.62
N THR A 8 16.46 -4.12 -18.86
CA THR A 8 17.85 -3.82 -18.49
C THR A 8 18.81 -4.38 -19.54
N THR A 9 19.64 -3.51 -20.13
CA THR A 9 20.74 -3.89 -21.03
C THR A 9 21.56 -5.02 -20.41
N SER A 10 21.82 -6.09 -21.17
CA SER A 10 22.65 -7.22 -20.70
C SER A 10 23.96 -6.69 -20.12
N PRO A 11 24.35 -7.07 -18.88
CA PRO A 11 25.58 -6.60 -18.26
C PRO A 11 26.78 -6.99 -19.13
N LYS A 12 27.68 -6.04 -19.38
CA LYS A 12 28.89 -6.25 -20.19
C LYS A 12 30.16 -6.32 -19.34
N THR A 13 30.10 -5.83 -18.10
CA THR A 13 31.22 -5.84 -17.14
C THR A 13 30.81 -6.38 -15.77
N PHE A 14 31.79 -6.79 -14.96
CA PHE A 14 31.54 -7.25 -13.58
C PHE A 14 30.89 -6.16 -12.70
N SER A 15 31.27 -4.90 -12.92
CA SER A 15 30.65 -3.75 -12.25
C SER A 15 29.15 -3.64 -12.56
N ASP A 16 28.75 -3.92 -13.81
CA ASP A 16 27.33 -3.94 -14.20
C ASP A 16 26.57 -5.07 -13.49
N VAL A 17 27.18 -6.24 -13.32
CA VAL A 17 26.59 -7.38 -12.59
C VAL A 17 26.39 -7.05 -11.12
N MET A 18 27.38 -6.40 -10.49
CA MET A 18 27.27 -5.97 -9.09
C MET A 18 26.18 -4.91 -8.91
N ARG A 19 26.06 -3.96 -9.84
CA ARG A 19 24.99 -2.97 -9.85
C ARG A 19 23.61 -3.60 -10.06
N PHE A 20 23.50 -4.54 -10.98
CA PHE A 20 22.27 -5.29 -11.21
C PHE A 20 21.83 -6.06 -9.95
N THR A 21 22.77 -6.72 -9.27
CA THR A 21 22.50 -7.50 -8.06
C THR A 21 21.98 -6.62 -6.93
N ARG A 22 22.49 -5.39 -6.82
CA ARG A 22 22.00 -4.37 -5.87
C ARG A 22 20.57 -3.94 -6.17
N ASP A 23 20.21 -3.79 -7.45
CA ASP A 23 18.87 -3.41 -7.92
C ASP A 23 17.80 -4.48 -7.66
N VAL A 24 18.21 -5.74 -7.45
CA VAL A 24 17.29 -6.84 -7.12
C VAL A 24 16.58 -6.58 -5.79
N VAL A 25 17.25 -5.97 -4.81
CA VAL A 25 16.66 -5.75 -3.47
C VAL A 25 15.52 -4.71 -3.51
N PRO A 26 15.69 -3.49 -4.07
CA PRO A 26 14.58 -2.55 -4.28
C PRO A 26 13.42 -3.16 -5.10
N PHE A 27 13.75 -3.96 -6.11
CA PHE A 27 12.76 -4.61 -6.96
C PHE A 27 11.95 -5.66 -6.19
N ALA A 28 12.61 -6.51 -5.40
CA ALA A 28 11.95 -7.51 -4.55
C ALA A 28 11.03 -6.84 -3.52
N LEU A 29 11.45 -5.76 -2.87
CA LEU A 29 10.60 -4.99 -1.96
C LEU A 29 9.36 -4.43 -2.66
N SER A 30 9.51 -3.92 -3.88
CA SER A 30 8.37 -3.42 -4.67
C SER A 30 7.37 -4.53 -4.99
N ILE A 31 7.86 -5.72 -5.37
CA ILE A 31 7.02 -6.90 -5.60
C ILE A 31 6.30 -7.32 -4.32
N ILE A 32 6.98 -7.31 -3.16
CA ILE A 32 6.37 -7.65 -1.88
C ILE A 32 5.21 -6.70 -1.55
N LEU A 33 5.41 -5.39 -1.71
CA LEU A 33 4.37 -4.38 -1.47
C LEU A 33 3.17 -4.56 -2.42
N ILE A 34 3.42 -4.80 -3.71
CA ILE A 34 2.34 -5.13 -4.68
C ILE A 34 1.67 -6.46 -4.29
N GLY A 35 2.43 -7.44 -3.84
CA GLY A 35 1.96 -8.74 -3.38
C GLY A 35 1.02 -8.63 -2.17
N MET A 36 1.25 -7.69 -1.26
CA MET A 36 0.33 -7.41 -0.16
C MET A 36 -1.02 -6.90 -0.66
N ILE A 37 -1.02 -5.99 -1.65
CA ILE A 37 -2.25 -5.48 -2.27
C ILE A 37 -2.97 -6.62 -3.02
N TRP A 38 -2.21 -7.45 -3.73
CA TRP A 38 -2.74 -8.62 -4.42
C TRP A 38 -3.36 -9.63 -3.46
N ASN A 39 -2.76 -9.86 -2.29
CA ASN A 39 -3.31 -10.74 -1.27
C ASN A 39 -4.69 -10.26 -0.77
N GLU A 40 -4.83 -8.95 -0.48
CA GLU A 40 -6.12 -8.37 -0.09
C GLU A 40 -7.17 -8.51 -1.19
N HIS A 41 -6.78 -8.27 -2.44
CA HIS A 41 -7.63 -8.47 -3.62
C HIS A 41 -8.07 -9.94 -3.76
N TYR A 42 -7.14 -10.87 -3.63
CA TYR A 42 -7.40 -12.31 -3.67
C TYR A 42 -8.39 -12.73 -2.58
N VAL A 43 -8.18 -12.29 -1.34
CA VAL A 43 -9.08 -12.58 -0.19
C VAL A 43 -10.47 -12.01 -0.43
N PHE A 44 -10.59 -10.81 -1.01
CA PHE A 44 -11.87 -10.23 -1.38
C PHE A 44 -12.64 -11.12 -2.37
N PHE A 45 -12.01 -11.52 -3.47
CA PHE A 45 -12.67 -12.33 -4.50
C PHE A 45 -12.99 -13.74 -4.00
N LEU A 46 -12.13 -14.32 -3.17
CA LEU A 46 -12.38 -15.62 -2.54
C LEU A 46 -13.60 -15.58 -1.61
N ARG A 47 -13.76 -14.49 -0.84
CA ARG A 47 -14.85 -14.37 0.15
C ARG A 47 -16.21 -14.11 -0.48
N TYR A 48 -16.29 -13.26 -1.51
CA TYR A 48 -17.60 -12.79 -2.01
C TYR A 48 -17.98 -13.31 -3.40
N GLY A 49 -17.02 -13.82 -4.19
CA GLY A 49 -17.32 -14.42 -5.51
C GLY A 49 -18.07 -13.51 -6.50
N LEU A 50 -18.06 -12.18 -6.29
CA LEU A 50 -18.89 -11.23 -7.02
C LEU A 50 -18.43 -11.06 -8.47
N ARG A 51 -19.37 -11.12 -9.42
CA ARG A 51 -19.12 -11.00 -10.88
C ARG A 51 -19.81 -9.80 -11.55
N GLY A 52 -20.41 -8.90 -10.79
CA GLY A 52 -21.17 -7.77 -11.35
C GLY A 52 -20.29 -6.72 -12.06
N THR A 53 -20.86 -6.01 -13.03
CA THR A 53 -20.17 -4.99 -13.85
C THR A 53 -19.47 -3.92 -13.00
N ARG A 54 -20.09 -3.49 -11.90
CA ARG A 54 -19.47 -2.51 -10.97
C ARG A 54 -18.19 -3.03 -10.33
N VAL A 55 -18.15 -4.31 -9.95
CA VAL A 55 -16.95 -4.95 -9.38
C VAL A 55 -15.87 -5.09 -10.45
N ILE A 56 -16.24 -5.40 -11.69
CA ILE A 56 -15.31 -5.44 -12.83
C ILE A 56 -14.67 -4.05 -13.05
N VAL A 57 -15.47 -2.98 -13.07
CA VAL A 57 -14.95 -1.60 -13.24
C VAL A 57 -14.02 -1.21 -12.10
N LEU A 58 -14.41 -1.46 -10.85
CA LEU A 58 -13.56 -1.18 -9.68
C LEU A 58 -12.27 -2.01 -9.71
N ASN A 59 -12.34 -3.26 -10.14
CA ASN A 59 -11.19 -4.13 -10.30
C ASN A 59 -10.24 -3.62 -11.41
N LEU A 60 -10.78 -3.21 -12.56
CA LEU A 60 -9.99 -2.62 -13.64
C LEU A 60 -9.30 -1.33 -13.18
N LEU A 61 -10.00 -0.49 -12.41
CA LEU A 61 -9.44 0.71 -11.81
C LEU A 61 -8.30 0.37 -10.82
N LEU A 62 -8.48 -0.64 -9.97
CA LEU A 62 -7.44 -1.11 -9.05
C LEU A 62 -6.20 -1.58 -9.83
N LEU A 63 -6.40 -2.42 -10.85
CA LEU A 63 -5.30 -2.94 -11.68
C LEU A 63 -4.58 -1.80 -12.42
N PHE A 64 -5.32 -0.83 -12.96
CA PHE A 64 -4.74 0.35 -13.60
C PHE A 64 -3.83 1.12 -12.63
N ILE A 65 -4.30 1.40 -11.41
CA ILE A 65 -3.51 2.10 -10.39
C ILE A 65 -2.27 1.27 -10.04
N VAL A 66 -2.42 -0.02 -9.73
CA VAL A 66 -1.29 -0.88 -9.37
C VAL A 66 -0.24 -0.93 -10.49
N LEU A 67 -0.66 -1.07 -11.74
CA LEU A 67 0.23 -1.08 -12.90
C LEU A 67 0.98 0.24 -13.10
N PHE A 68 0.29 1.36 -12.93
CA PHE A 68 0.91 2.68 -12.98
C PHE A 68 1.98 2.85 -11.89
N TYR A 69 1.73 2.33 -10.68
CA TYR A 69 2.62 2.47 -9.53
C TYR A 69 3.78 1.47 -9.49
N VAL A 70 3.90 0.53 -10.43
CA VAL A 70 5.00 -0.45 -10.40
C VAL A 70 6.38 0.22 -10.50
N TYR A 71 6.55 1.15 -11.45
CA TYR A 71 7.82 1.86 -11.64
C TYR A 71 8.09 2.90 -10.54
N PRO A 72 7.11 3.76 -10.16
CA PRO A 72 7.27 4.62 -9.00
C PRO A 72 7.68 3.84 -7.75
N LEU A 73 7.10 2.67 -7.50
CA LEU A 73 7.42 1.93 -6.29
C LEU A 73 8.88 1.45 -6.27
N LYS A 74 9.43 1.02 -7.41
CA LYS A 74 10.87 0.72 -7.54
C LYS A 74 11.72 1.94 -7.20
N PHE A 75 11.37 3.12 -7.72
CA PHE A 75 12.09 4.35 -7.42
C PHE A 75 12.09 4.65 -5.91
N LEU A 76 10.94 4.52 -5.26
CA LEU A 76 10.79 4.76 -3.83
C LEU A 76 11.62 3.76 -3.00
N THR A 77 11.55 2.47 -3.30
CA THR A 77 12.31 1.47 -2.54
C THR A 77 13.82 1.62 -2.75
N THR A 78 14.27 2.03 -3.95
CA THR A 78 15.68 2.36 -4.19
C THR A 78 16.09 3.55 -3.32
N MET A 79 15.32 4.64 -3.35
CA MET A 79 15.58 5.84 -2.54
C MET A 79 15.67 5.51 -1.04
N LEU A 80 14.78 4.65 -0.52
CA LEU A 80 14.76 4.26 0.89
C LEU A 80 15.92 3.35 1.29
N LEU A 81 16.44 2.53 0.37
CA LEU A 81 17.53 1.59 0.64
C LEU A 81 18.92 2.20 0.55
N LEU A 82 19.13 3.25 -0.24
CA LEU A 82 20.44 3.90 -0.38
C LEU A 82 21.04 4.36 0.97
N PRO A 83 20.30 5.04 1.87
CA PRO A 83 20.80 5.36 3.22
C PRO A 83 21.13 4.11 4.06
N VAL A 84 20.35 3.03 3.91
CA VAL A 84 20.57 1.78 4.65
C VAL A 84 21.87 1.11 4.19
N PHE A 85 22.10 1.05 2.88
CA PHE A 85 23.34 0.52 2.32
C PHE A 85 24.56 1.36 2.71
N TYR A 86 24.43 2.69 2.77
CA TYR A 86 25.45 3.55 3.35
C TYR A 86 25.75 3.18 4.81
N GLY A 87 24.72 3.03 5.65
CA GLY A 87 24.90 2.67 7.06
C GLY A 87 25.58 1.32 7.29
N ILE A 88 25.42 0.37 6.37
CA ILE A 88 26.03 -0.97 6.45
C ILE A 88 27.46 -0.98 5.90
N THR A 89 27.71 -0.28 4.79
CA THR A 89 28.97 -0.39 4.02
C THR A 89 29.94 0.77 4.25
N GLY A 90 29.46 1.92 4.70
CA GLY A 90 30.22 3.17 4.78
C GLY A 90 30.56 3.80 3.42
N ASN A 91 30.11 3.25 2.29
CA ASN A 91 30.46 3.75 0.96
C ASN A 91 29.68 5.04 0.62
N GLN A 92 30.40 6.16 0.45
CA GLN A 92 29.81 7.47 0.15
C GLN A 92 29.10 7.56 -1.20
N GLU A 93 29.39 6.65 -2.15
CA GLU A 93 28.71 6.60 -3.45
C GLU A 93 27.18 6.52 -3.30
N PHE A 94 26.69 5.81 -2.27
CA PHE A 94 25.25 5.68 -2.01
C PHE A 94 24.57 7.02 -1.67
N LEU A 95 25.27 7.88 -0.92
CA LEU A 95 24.76 9.22 -0.60
C LEU A 95 24.81 10.14 -1.81
N MET A 96 25.87 10.04 -2.64
CA MET A 96 25.98 10.79 -3.88
C MET A 96 24.87 10.39 -4.87
N GLU A 97 24.60 9.09 -5.01
CA GLU A 97 23.50 8.58 -5.85
C GLU A 97 22.15 9.12 -5.35
N LEU A 98 21.89 9.09 -4.04
CA LEU A 98 20.67 9.64 -3.46
C LEU A 98 20.52 11.15 -3.71
N GLN A 99 21.58 11.93 -3.52
CA GLN A 99 21.59 13.37 -3.77
C GLN A 99 21.38 13.72 -5.25
N GLY A 100 21.85 12.86 -6.16
CA GLY A 100 21.60 12.99 -7.60
C GLY A 100 20.17 12.62 -8.00
N MET A 101 19.51 11.74 -7.24
CA MET A 101 18.14 11.27 -7.54
C MET A 101 17.05 12.25 -7.10
N ILE A 102 17.22 12.94 -5.97
CA ILE A 102 16.16 13.77 -5.40
C ILE A 102 16.70 15.01 -4.71
N LYS A 103 16.09 16.17 -5.00
CA LYS A 103 16.35 17.40 -4.26
C LYS A 103 15.36 17.52 -3.10
N GLY A 104 15.71 18.29 -2.06
CA GLY A 104 14.83 18.49 -0.91
C GLY A 104 13.43 19.04 -1.28
N SER A 105 13.34 19.85 -2.34
CA SER A 105 12.06 20.35 -2.89
C SER A 105 11.18 19.26 -3.49
N ASP A 106 11.78 18.18 -4.00
CA ASP A 106 11.09 17.15 -4.76
C ASP A 106 10.37 16.16 -3.82
N VAL A 107 10.75 16.14 -2.54
CA VAL A 107 10.15 15.28 -1.51
C VAL A 107 8.67 15.60 -1.30
N SER A 108 8.25 16.86 -1.41
CA SER A 108 6.82 17.22 -1.31
C SER A 108 6.02 16.61 -2.48
N TYR A 109 6.53 16.71 -3.71
CA TYR A 109 5.92 16.09 -4.88
C TYR A 109 5.89 14.57 -4.79
N LEU A 110 6.95 13.96 -4.27
CA LEU A 110 7.01 12.54 -3.96
C LEU A 110 5.84 12.18 -3.04
N MET A 111 5.70 12.86 -1.91
CA MET A 111 4.64 12.58 -0.93
C MET A 111 3.23 12.73 -1.51
N MET A 112 3.01 13.70 -2.40
CA MET A 112 1.77 13.83 -3.15
C MET A 112 1.52 12.63 -4.06
N ILE A 113 2.48 12.28 -4.91
CA ILE A 113 2.32 11.18 -5.89
C ILE A 113 2.08 9.85 -5.17
N TYR A 114 2.92 9.48 -4.20
CA TYR A 114 2.76 8.20 -3.51
C TYR A 114 1.59 8.21 -2.52
N GLY A 115 1.30 9.34 -1.88
CA GLY A 115 0.18 9.48 -0.96
C GLY A 115 -1.18 9.36 -1.66
N PHE A 116 -1.40 10.07 -2.77
CA PHE A 116 -2.63 9.93 -3.55
C PHE A 116 -2.77 8.54 -4.17
N GLY A 117 -1.66 7.95 -4.63
CA GLY A 117 -1.65 6.58 -5.15
C GLY A 117 -2.08 5.54 -4.12
N ALA A 118 -1.41 5.53 -2.97
CA ALA A 118 -1.73 4.63 -1.87
C ALA A 118 -3.16 4.83 -1.38
N ALA A 119 -3.59 6.08 -1.19
CA ALA A 119 -4.97 6.40 -0.80
C ALA A 119 -5.98 5.85 -1.81
N SER A 120 -5.72 6.01 -3.12
CA SER A 120 -6.61 5.54 -4.18
C SER A 120 -6.78 4.01 -4.16
N ILE A 121 -5.70 3.26 -3.94
CA ILE A 121 -5.74 1.79 -3.80
C ILE A 121 -6.69 1.38 -2.67
N PHE A 122 -6.50 1.95 -1.48
CA PHE A 122 -7.33 1.62 -0.32
C PHE A 122 -8.78 2.11 -0.47
N LEU A 123 -9.02 3.24 -1.13
CA LEU A 123 -10.38 3.72 -1.42
C LEU A 123 -11.11 2.82 -2.42
N VAL A 124 -10.43 2.30 -3.44
CA VAL A 124 -11.02 1.34 -4.38
C VAL A 124 -11.34 0.03 -3.67
N MET A 125 -10.42 -0.49 -2.86
CA MET A 125 -10.68 -1.67 -2.02
C MET A 125 -11.86 -1.44 -1.08
N GLN A 126 -11.91 -0.28 -0.41
CA GLN A 126 -13.06 0.11 0.42
C GLN A 126 -14.37 0.10 -0.38
N ALA A 127 -14.37 0.66 -1.59
CA ALA A 127 -15.55 0.70 -2.46
C ALA A 127 -16.02 -0.72 -2.84
N MET A 128 -15.08 -1.64 -3.11
CA MET A 128 -15.37 -3.05 -3.38
C MET A 128 -16.02 -3.73 -2.17
N TYR A 129 -15.46 -3.57 -0.95
CA TYR A 129 -16.07 -4.11 0.27
C TYR A 129 -17.43 -3.49 0.60
N ARG A 130 -17.60 -2.17 0.37
CA ARG A 130 -18.90 -1.49 0.52
C ARG A 130 -19.94 -2.05 -0.43
N TYR A 131 -19.54 -2.31 -1.67
CA TYR A 131 -20.40 -2.95 -2.66
C TYR A 131 -20.82 -4.35 -2.22
N ALA A 132 -19.88 -5.18 -1.73
CA ALA A 132 -20.20 -6.49 -1.18
C ALA A 132 -21.17 -6.40 0.01
N TYR A 133 -20.94 -5.47 0.94
CA TYR A 133 -21.83 -5.27 2.09
C TYR A 133 -23.24 -4.82 1.71
N LYS A 134 -23.38 -4.03 0.63
CA LYS A 134 -24.69 -3.65 0.10
C LYS A 134 -25.48 -4.86 -0.42
N HIS A 135 -24.79 -5.89 -0.91
CA HIS A 135 -25.38 -7.13 -1.44
C HIS A 135 -25.32 -8.28 -0.43
N ARG A 136 -25.11 -7.99 0.86
CA ARG A 136 -24.96 -8.99 1.93
C ARG A 136 -26.11 -10.01 2.01
N GLU A 137 -27.32 -9.63 1.63
CA GLU A 137 -28.50 -10.50 1.64
C GLU A 137 -28.44 -11.51 0.49
N ALA A 138 -28.12 -11.05 -0.73
CA ALA A 138 -27.92 -11.93 -1.89
C ALA A 138 -26.68 -12.82 -1.77
N LEU A 139 -25.71 -12.39 -0.95
CA LEU A 139 -24.51 -13.17 -0.60
C LEU A 139 -24.72 -14.08 0.62
N GLU A 140 -25.91 -14.05 1.22
CA GLU A 140 -26.27 -14.85 2.40
C GLU A 140 -25.26 -14.74 3.56
N LEU A 141 -24.67 -13.55 3.74
CA LEU A 141 -23.61 -13.35 4.74
C LEU A 141 -24.18 -13.56 6.15
N ASN A 142 -23.50 -14.37 6.95
CA ASN A 142 -23.81 -14.51 8.36
C ASN A 142 -23.38 -13.26 9.16
N GLU A 143 -23.77 -13.18 10.44
CA GLU A 143 -23.48 -12.01 11.28
C GLU A 143 -21.97 -11.75 11.47
N ILE A 144 -21.15 -12.81 11.46
CA ILE A 144 -19.70 -12.68 11.57
C ILE A 144 -19.11 -12.16 10.26
N GLU A 145 -19.57 -12.66 9.11
CA GLU A 145 -19.14 -12.19 7.80
C GLU A 145 -19.57 -10.75 7.56
N LYS A 146 -20.77 -10.35 7.99
CA LYS A 146 -21.21 -8.94 8.00
C LYS A 146 -20.24 -8.10 8.84
N PHE A 147 -19.89 -8.55 10.04
CA PHE A 147 -18.95 -7.85 10.91
C PHE A 147 -17.54 -7.75 10.29
N ASP A 148 -17.02 -8.84 9.71
CA ASP A 148 -15.70 -8.89 9.08
C ASP A 148 -15.65 -8.04 7.80
N THR A 149 -16.76 -7.98 7.04
CA THR A 149 -16.91 -7.07 5.90
C THR A 149 -16.88 -5.61 6.35
N GLN A 150 -17.64 -5.24 7.40
CA GLN A 150 -17.59 -3.89 7.96
C GLN A 150 -16.22 -3.52 8.53
N THR A 151 -15.52 -4.48 9.14
CA THR A 151 -14.14 -4.31 9.59
C THR A 151 -13.24 -3.96 8.42
N SER A 152 -13.38 -4.68 7.30
CA SER A 152 -12.59 -4.45 6.08
C SER A 152 -12.89 -3.08 5.45
N ILE A 153 -14.15 -2.64 5.43
CA ILE A 153 -14.53 -1.29 4.97
C ILE A 153 -13.86 -0.20 5.81
N ARG A 154 -13.94 -0.31 7.13
CA ARG A 154 -13.39 0.71 8.05
C ARG A 154 -11.86 0.66 8.07
N GLY A 155 -11.27 -0.53 8.02
CA GLY A 155 -9.82 -0.72 7.92
C GLY A 155 -9.25 -0.06 6.68
N ASN A 156 -9.82 -0.35 5.49
CA ASN A 156 -9.39 0.30 4.25
C ASN A 156 -9.60 1.82 4.27
N MET A 157 -10.65 2.33 4.92
CA MET A 157 -10.86 3.77 5.09
C MET A 157 -9.75 4.43 5.93
N LEU A 158 -9.37 3.80 7.05
CA LEU A 158 -8.29 4.29 7.91
C LEU A 158 -6.96 4.23 7.18
N LEU A 159 -6.67 3.12 6.49
CA LEU A 159 -5.49 2.95 5.65
C LEU A 159 -5.42 3.99 4.54
N ALA A 160 -6.55 4.41 3.95
CA ALA A 160 -6.59 5.47 2.95
C ALA A 160 -6.35 6.86 3.55
N SER A 161 -6.86 7.10 4.76
CA SER A 161 -6.84 8.43 5.38
C SER A 161 -5.43 8.93 5.71
N ILE A 162 -4.53 8.03 6.09
CA ILE A 162 -3.13 8.36 6.46
C ILE A 162 -2.33 8.90 5.26
N PRO A 163 -2.17 8.17 4.15
CA PRO A 163 -1.46 8.66 2.97
C PRO A 163 -2.18 9.84 2.32
N LEU A 164 -3.52 9.90 2.40
CA LEU A 164 -4.27 11.06 1.92
C LEU A 164 -3.94 12.32 2.73
N LEU A 165 -3.91 12.23 4.06
CA LEU A 165 -3.52 13.34 4.93
C LEU A 165 -2.08 13.77 4.63
N SER A 166 -1.17 12.82 4.45
CA SER A 166 0.22 13.09 4.06
C SER A 166 0.31 13.89 2.75
N ALA A 167 -0.39 13.43 1.70
CA ALA A 167 -0.44 14.12 0.42
C ALA A 167 -1.05 15.52 0.51
N LEU A 168 -2.11 15.69 1.32
CA LEU A 168 -2.74 16.99 1.53
C LEU A 168 -1.82 17.97 2.26
N ILE A 169 -1.10 17.52 3.30
CA ILE A 169 -0.10 18.37 3.97
C ILE A 169 1.00 18.79 2.98
N ALA A 170 1.51 17.85 2.19
CA ALA A 170 2.51 18.16 1.17
C ALA A 170 1.99 19.15 0.11
N LEU A 171 0.73 19.03 -0.30
CA LEU A 171 0.08 19.93 -1.25
C LEU A 171 -0.10 21.35 -0.68
N PHE A 172 -0.59 21.48 0.55
CA PHE A 172 -0.86 22.79 1.16
C PHE A 172 0.41 23.51 1.64
N MET A 173 1.48 22.77 1.95
CA MET A 173 2.73 23.33 2.44
C MET A 173 3.86 23.25 1.41
N ILE A 174 3.55 23.20 0.11
CA ILE A 174 4.53 22.90 -0.94
C ILE A 174 5.76 23.83 -0.95
N ASP A 175 5.57 25.11 -0.61
CA ASP A 175 6.64 26.13 -0.56
C ASP A 175 7.47 26.05 0.74
N TYR A 176 7.05 25.25 1.71
CA TYR A 176 7.73 25.12 2.99
C TYR A 176 8.82 24.05 2.93
N LYS A 177 10.06 24.42 3.25
CA LYS A 177 11.26 23.56 3.15
C LYS A 177 11.16 22.20 3.85
N TRP A 178 10.35 22.09 4.91
CA TRP A 178 10.20 20.85 5.68
C TRP A 178 8.87 20.13 5.45
N ALA A 179 8.07 20.56 4.49
CA ALA A 179 6.76 19.95 4.22
C ALA A 179 6.89 18.46 3.94
N GLY A 180 7.84 18.06 3.10
CA GLY A 180 8.13 16.65 2.80
C GLY A 180 8.47 15.80 4.03
N VAL A 181 9.14 16.38 5.03
CA VAL A 181 9.47 15.70 6.28
C VAL A 181 8.22 15.52 7.14
N TYR A 182 7.43 16.57 7.34
CA TYR A 182 6.18 16.48 8.11
C TYR A 182 5.17 15.52 7.48
N SER A 183 5.03 15.54 6.16
CA SER A 183 4.17 14.59 5.44
C SER A 183 4.69 13.16 5.58
N GLY A 184 6.01 12.95 5.58
CA GLY A 184 6.61 11.64 5.83
C GLY A 184 6.30 11.11 7.24
N PHE A 185 6.33 11.98 8.26
CA PHE A 185 6.05 11.59 9.64
C PHE A 185 4.63 11.06 9.86
N ILE A 186 3.67 11.47 9.04
CA ILE A 186 2.28 10.97 9.11
C ILE A 186 2.22 9.46 8.91
N TYR A 187 3.12 8.86 8.12
CA TYR A 187 3.12 7.42 7.90
C TYR A 187 3.44 6.62 9.17
N PHE A 188 4.09 7.19 10.18
CA PHE A 188 4.27 6.52 11.47
C PHE A 188 2.96 6.28 12.21
N LEU A 189 1.87 6.97 11.84
CA LEU A 189 0.54 6.74 12.39
C LEU A 189 -0.07 5.41 11.92
N TYR A 190 0.46 4.76 10.89
CA TYR A 190 -0.03 3.45 10.42
C TYR A 190 -0.11 2.44 11.56
N THR A 191 1.00 2.21 12.25
CA THR A 191 1.11 1.21 13.31
C THR A 191 0.15 1.46 14.47
N PRO A 192 0.14 2.63 15.14
CA PRO A 192 -0.74 2.86 16.28
C PRO A 192 -2.22 2.86 15.89
N VAL A 193 -2.59 3.46 14.77
CA VAL A 193 -3.99 3.54 14.31
C VAL A 193 -4.52 2.15 13.99
N MET A 194 -3.78 1.35 13.21
CA MET A 194 -4.21 0.02 12.81
C MET A 194 -4.18 -0.96 13.98
N PHE A 195 -3.18 -0.87 14.86
CA PHE A 195 -3.12 -1.68 16.08
C PHE A 195 -4.36 -1.47 16.95
N PHE A 196 -4.66 -0.22 17.32
CA PHE A 196 -5.81 0.08 18.17
C PHE A 196 -7.13 -0.33 17.51
N PHE A 197 -7.28 -0.07 16.20
CA PHE A 197 -8.46 -0.44 15.44
C PHE A 197 -8.67 -1.96 15.43
N TYR A 198 -7.67 -2.74 15.01
CA TYR A 198 -7.80 -4.20 14.92
C TYR A 198 -7.92 -4.87 16.29
N SER A 199 -7.17 -4.43 17.31
CA SER A 199 -7.32 -4.96 18.67
C SER A 199 -8.74 -4.76 19.22
N ARG A 200 -9.37 -3.60 18.94
CA ARG A 200 -10.77 -3.35 19.35
C ARG A 200 -11.75 -4.22 18.55
N ARG A 201 -11.53 -4.39 17.25
CA ARG A 201 -12.39 -5.22 16.40
C ARG A 201 -12.29 -6.70 16.74
N GLU A 202 -11.10 -7.20 17.08
CA GLU A 202 -10.88 -8.59 17.50
C GLU A 202 -11.66 -8.91 18.80
N LYS A 203 -11.59 -8.02 19.80
CA LYS A 203 -12.37 -8.16 21.05
C LYS A 203 -13.87 -8.24 20.77
N ASN A 204 -14.37 -7.39 19.88
CA ASN A 204 -15.79 -7.39 19.51
C ASN A 204 -16.18 -8.66 18.72
N ARG A 205 -15.31 -9.14 17.84
CA ARG A 205 -15.52 -10.40 17.09
C ARG A 205 -15.63 -11.60 18.03
N LYS A 206 -14.74 -11.70 19.04
CA LYS A 206 -14.79 -12.77 20.06
C LYS A 206 -16.10 -12.74 20.86
N ARG A 207 -16.62 -11.55 21.18
CA ARG A 207 -17.91 -11.39 21.87
C ARG A 207 -19.08 -11.87 21.02
N LEU A 208 -19.08 -11.57 19.71
CA LEU A 208 -20.12 -12.05 18.79
C LEU A 208 -20.10 -13.57 18.64
N LEU A 209 -18.91 -14.17 18.53
CA LEU A 209 -18.74 -15.63 18.52
C LEU A 209 -19.28 -16.28 19.80
N ALA A 210 -18.98 -15.71 20.96
CA ALA A 210 -19.44 -16.23 22.25
C ALA A 210 -20.97 -16.11 22.42
N GLN A 211 -21.59 -15.07 21.88
CA GLN A 211 -23.05 -14.90 21.88
C GLN A 211 -23.74 -15.89 20.93
N GLY A 212 -23.16 -16.15 19.75
CA GLY A 212 -23.66 -17.16 18.82
C GLY A 212 -23.64 -18.57 19.42
N HIS A 213 -22.59 -18.95 20.15
CA HIS A 213 -22.52 -20.26 20.83
C HIS A 213 -23.54 -20.39 21.97
N LYS A 214 -23.88 -19.30 22.67
CA LYS A 214 -24.91 -19.30 23.72
C LYS A 214 -26.34 -19.35 23.20
N ALA A 215 -26.58 -19.08 21.91
CA ALA A 215 -27.90 -19.12 21.30
C ALA A 215 -28.25 -20.50 20.70
N ILE A 216 -27.27 -21.41 20.62
CA ILE A 216 -27.40 -22.75 20.03
C ILE A 216 -27.47 -23.84 21.12
N ASN A 217 -27.07 -23.52 22.36
CA ASN A 217 -27.21 -24.35 23.56
C ASN A 217 -28.41 -23.89 24.39
#